data_AF-A0A4V5ZZD1-F1
#
_entry.id   AF-A0A4V5ZZD1-F1
#
_cell.length_a   1.000
_cell.length_b   1.000
_cell.length_c   1.000
_cell.angle_alpha   90.00
_cell.angle_beta   90.00
_cell.angle_gamma   90.00
#
_symmetry.space_group_name_H-M   'P 1'
#
loop_
_entity.id
_entity.type
_entity.pdbx_description
1 polymer ?
#
loop_
_entity_poly.entity_id
_entity_poly.type
_entity_poly.pdbx_seq_one_letter_code
_entity_poly.pdbx_strand_id
1 'polypeptide(L)'
;MGNGNHVKFWLDTWLTGFCLANSYPTLFHLSSSKSGFVSQMGYWLEDTWYWNLKWRRPLKASETLMVQSLMSDLNLAAIHRLKEDRLIWEWGKDGDYTVNSCMLALERIRYAGSPTYVTNVWKSICPPKTEMTLWLALNEGLCTRAFLVKRHVLSPQEDKCPFCEQHSESISHILLHCQVVWKLWNKIVDWRGLSWVMPYGLDDLQCQWLGLLQGNHCKFERTVWGGFMFNIVWTIWNARNNLIFEDQKPIWEDILWLLFCFAAGWIRNLNSSFWYTGADLYRNHECISAWSA
;
A
#
# COMPACT_ATOMS: atom_id res chain seq x y z
N MET A 1 14.69 23.58 18.46
CA MET A 1 14.72 24.58 17.36
C MET A 1 16.07 25.29 17.39
N GLY A 2 16.57 25.78 16.25
CA GLY A 2 17.81 26.58 16.20
C GLY A 2 17.55 28.04 16.57
N ASN A 3 18.13 28.95 15.80
CA ASN A 3 18.02 30.39 15.97
C ASN A 3 16.69 30.99 15.46
N GLY A 4 15.86 30.21 14.78
CA GLY A 4 14.53 30.62 14.33
C GLY A 4 14.52 31.55 13.11
N ASN A 5 15.63 31.67 12.38
CA ASN A 5 15.76 32.52 11.19
C ASN A 5 15.11 31.93 9.95
N HIS A 6 14.90 30.61 9.91
CA HIS A 6 14.33 29.90 8.77
C HIS A 6 12.98 29.26 9.08
N VAL A 7 12.44 29.50 10.27
CA VAL A 7 11.14 28.94 10.70
C VAL A 7 10.10 30.05 10.81
N LYS A 8 9.04 29.95 10.01
CA LYS A 8 7.89 30.87 10.05
C LYS A 8 7.06 30.56 11.28
N PHE A 9 6.92 31.56 12.15
CA PHE A 9 6.26 31.40 13.45
C PHE A 9 4.85 30.81 13.33
N TRP A 10 4.02 31.32 12.42
CA TRP A 10 2.63 30.87 12.31
C TRP A 10 2.42 29.69 11.37
N LEU A 11 3.24 29.57 10.33
CA LEU A 11 2.95 28.74 9.16
C LEU A 11 3.67 27.41 9.16
N ASP A 12 4.82 27.32 9.82
CA ASP A 12 5.59 26.07 9.88
C ASP A 12 5.17 25.23 11.10
N THR A 13 5.34 23.92 10.99
CA THR A 13 5.05 22.97 12.07
C THR A 13 6.29 22.80 12.94
N TRP A 14 6.42 23.61 13.98
CA TRP A 14 7.63 23.62 14.84
C TRP A 14 7.35 23.47 16.33
N LEU A 15 6.09 23.48 16.76
CA LEU A 15 5.71 23.41 18.18
C LEU A 15 4.76 22.24 18.51
N THR A 16 3.62 22.12 17.81
CA THR A 16 2.48 21.29 18.28
C THR A 16 2.01 20.22 17.28
N GLY A 17 2.87 19.74 16.37
CA GLY A 17 2.49 18.78 15.32
C GLY A 17 1.56 19.36 14.22
N PHE A 18 0.99 20.54 14.46
CA PHE A 18 0.33 21.40 13.48
C PHE A 18 0.99 22.79 13.50
N CYS A 19 0.74 23.60 12.47
CA CYS A 19 1.16 24.99 12.47
C CYS A 19 0.31 25.82 13.45
N LEU A 20 0.90 26.84 14.08
CA LEU A 20 0.20 27.69 15.06
C LEU A 20 -1.01 28.43 14.45
N ALA A 21 -1.00 28.68 13.13
CA ALA A 21 -2.15 29.25 12.44
C ALA A 21 -3.40 28.35 12.49
N ASN A 22 -3.21 27.02 12.52
CA ASN A 22 -4.31 26.07 12.63
C ASN A 22 -4.76 25.89 14.08
N SER A 23 -3.80 25.87 15.03
CA SER A 23 -4.12 25.73 16.46
C SER A 23 -4.74 26.99 17.06
N TYR A 24 -4.33 28.18 16.58
CA TYR A 24 -4.75 29.48 17.11
C TYR A 24 -5.21 30.43 15.98
N PRO A 25 -6.26 30.08 15.21
CA PRO A 25 -6.66 30.83 14.02
C PRO A 25 -7.05 32.28 14.34
N THR A 26 -7.77 32.50 15.44
CA THR A 26 -8.15 33.86 15.89
C THR A 26 -6.93 34.74 16.14
N LEU A 27 -5.90 34.23 16.81
CA LEU A 27 -4.67 34.97 17.08
C LEU A 27 -3.86 35.20 15.80
N PHE A 28 -3.79 34.20 14.93
CA PHE A 28 -3.16 34.34 13.62
C PHE A 28 -3.77 35.49 12.80
N HIS A 29 -5.10 35.60 12.77
CA HIS A 29 -5.77 36.70 12.07
C HIS A 29 -5.44 38.07 12.66
N LEU A 30 -5.27 38.15 13.98
CA LEU A 30 -4.95 39.37 14.72
C LEU A 30 -3.47 39.74 14.73
N SER A 31 -2.58 38.79 14.38
CA SER A 31 -1.15 39.04 14.33
C SER A 31 -0.80 40.08 13.26
N SER A 32 0.10 40.99 13.62
CA SER A 32 0.66 41.95 12.67
C SER A 32 1.64 41.28 11.70
N SER A 33 2.31 40.20 12.12
CA SER A 33 3.35 39.50 11.36
C SER A 33 2.95 38.06 11.02
N LYS A 34 2.07 37.87 10.04
CA LYS A 34 1.55 36.53 9.68
C LYS A 34 2.60 35.60 9.06
N SER A 35 3.58 36.15 8.36
CA SER A 35 4.66 35.40 7.70
C SER A 35 6.03 35.65 8.36
N GLY A 36 6.05 36.19 9.58
CA GLY A 36 7.28 36.49 10.30
C GLY A 36 8.02 35.21 10.74
N PHE A 37 9.34 35.30 10.77
CA PHE A 37 10.19 34.24 11.32
C PHE A 37 10.17 34.25 12.85
N VAL A 38 10.42 33.11 13.48
CA VAL A 38 10.48 32.99 14.95
C VAL A 38 11.47 33.99 15.55
N SER A 39 12.63 34.18 14.91
CA SER A 39 13.64 35.15 15.36
C SER A 39 13.18 36.61 15.35
N GLN A 40 12.09 36.92 14.66
CA GLN A 40 11.50 38.27 14.59
C GLN A 40 10.35 38.48 15.57
N MET A 41 9.92 37.41 16.25
CA MET A 41 8.77 37.42 17.16
C MET A 41 9.15 37.67 18.62
N GLY A 42 10.40 38.07 18.87
CA GLY A 42 10.94 38.27 20.21
C GLY A 42 12.34 38.89 20.19
N TYR A 43 13.00 38.86 21.35
CA TYR A 43 14.37 39.34 21.51
C TYR A 43 15.10 38.55 22.59
N TRP A 44 16.42 38.54 22.51
CA TRP A 44 17.29 37.98 23.55
C TRP A 44 17.61 39.03 24.60
N LEU A 45 17.45 38.69 25.86
CA LEU A 45 18.03 39.42 26.98
C LEU A 45 18.94 38.42 27.71
N GLU A 46 20.24 38.72 27.72
CA GLU A 46 21.29 37.78 28.13
C GLU A 46 21.18 36.45 27.34
N ASP A 47 20.93 35.34 28.04
CA ASP A 47 20.77 33.99 27.48
C ASP A 47 19.31 33.49 27.52
N THR A 48 18.35 34.39 27.74
CA THR A 48 16.91 34.04 27.75
C THR A 48 16.18 34.71 26.59
N TRP A 49 15.34 33.93 25.90
CA TRP A 49 14.47 34.41 24.83
C TRP A 49 13.16 34.96 25.40
N TYR A 50 12.79 36.16 24.96
CA TYR A 50 11.53 36.83 25.33
C TYR A 50 10.66 37.06 24.11
N TRP A 51 9.42 36.57 24.16
CA TRP A 51 8.44 36.76 23.10
C TRP A 51 7.87 38.18 23.10
N ASN A 52 7.79 38.79 21.92
CA ASN A 52 7.23 40.12 21.68
C ASN A 52 6.24 40.07 20.51
N LEU A 53 5.06 39.48 20.77
CA LEU A 53 4.01 39.31 19.77
C LEU A 53 3.26 40.62 19.56
N LYS A 54 3.28 41.13 18.32
CA LYS A 54 2.58 42.36 17.93
C LYS A 54 1.21 42.05 17.33
N TRP A 55 0.19 42.75 17.84
CA TRP A 55 -1.21 42.60 17.42
C TRP A 55 -1.68 43.83 16.67
N ARG A 56 -2.60 43.65 15.72
CA ARG A 56 -3.16 44.73 14.89
C ARG A 56 -4.04 45.71 15.66
N ARG A 57 -4.57 45.28 16.80
CA ARG A 57 -5.43 46.06 17.71
C ARG A 57 -5.28 45.54 19.15
N PRO A 58 -5.74 46.29 20.16
CA PRO A 58 -5.90 45.77 21.52
C PRO A 58 -6.74 44.49 21.55
N LEU A 59 -6.32 43.54 22.38
CA LEU A 59 -6.97 42.25 22.54
C LEU A 59 -8.17 42.35 23.47
N LYS A 60 -9.22 41.58 23.17
CA LYS A 60 -10.37 41.38 24.06
C LYS A 60 -10.01 40.40 25.17
N ALA A 61 -10.76 40.40 26.27
CA ALA A 61 -10.54 39.49 27.39
C ALA A 61 -10.46 38.01 26.98
N SER A 62 -11.34 37.56 26.07
CA SER A 62 -11.31 36.18 25.54
C SER A 62 -10.08 35.87 24.69
N GLU A 63 -9.57 36.86 23.93
CA GLU A 63 -8.35 36.73 23.11
C GLU A 63 -7.10 36.70 24.00
N THR A 64 -7.10 37.46 25.11
CA THR A 64 -6.02 37.44 26.11
C THR A 64 -5.86 36.05 26.75
N LEU A 65 -6.96 35.35 27.03
CA LEU A 65 -6.90 33.96 27.52
C LEU A 65 -6.25 33.02 26.49
N MET A 66 -6.57 33.18 25.20
CA MET A 66 -5.92 32.39 24.14
C MET A 66 -4.42 32.70 24.04
N VAL A 67 -4.01 33.96 24.24
CA VAL A 67 -2.58 34.32 24.29
C VAL A 67 -1.89 33.66 25.48
N GLN A 68 -2.55 33.54 26.63
CA GLN A 68 -1.96 32.82 27.78
C GLN A 68 -1.71 31.35 27.46
N SER A 69 -2.65 30.67 26.79
CA SER A 69 -2.46 29.29 26.31
C SER A 69 -1.30 29.21 25.31
N LEU A 70 -1.26 30.10 24.32
CA LEU A 70 -0.17 30.17 23.35
C LEU A 70 1.19 30.39 24.04
N MET A 71 1.26 31.30 25.02
CA MET A 71 2.49 31.55 25.77
C MET A 71 2.94 30.34 26.59
N SER A 72 2.00 29.56 27.14
CA SER A 72 2.32 28.30 27.80
C SER A 72 2.99 27.32 26.83
N ASP A 73 2.45 27.17 25.63
CA ASP A 73 3.05 26.30 24.60
C ASP A 73 4.41 26.82 24.14
N LEU A 74 4.53 28.13 23.90
CA LEU A 74 5.77 28.77 23.46
C LEU A 74 6.89 28.65 24.50
N ASN A 75 6.55 28.67 25.80
CA ASN A 75 7.53 28.52 26.87
C ASN A 75 8.07 27.08 27.00
N LEU A 76 7.40 26.09 26.42
CA LEU A 76 7.94 24.73 26.30
C LEU A 76 9.00 24.64 25.19
N ALA A 77 9.09 25.63 24.30
CA ALA A 77 10.04 25.63 23.19
C ALA A 77 11.43 26.07 23.63
N ALA A 78 12.43 25.21 23.44
CA ALA A 78 13.83 25.60 23.53
C ALA A 78 14.31 26.20 22.19
N ILE A 79 14.56 27.51 22.18
CA ILE A 79 15.21 28.25 21.08
C ILE A 79 16.69 28.37 21.42
N HIS A 80 17.57 28.08 20.45
CA HIS A 80 19.01 28.07 20.67
C HIS A 80 19.70 29.14 19.82
N ARG A 81 20.20 30.20 20.46
CA ARG A 81 20.81 31.36 19.79
C ARG A 81 21.97 31.00 18.84
N LEU A 82 22.82 30.06 19.22
CA LEU A 82 24.05 29.72 18.50
C LEU A 82 23.92 28.51 17.56
N LYS A 83 22.75 27.87 17.51
CA LYS A 83 22.52 26.71 16.62
C LYS A 83 21.69 27.17 15.42
N GLU A 84 22.08 26.76 14.22
CA GLU A 84 21.25 26.99 13.05
C GLU A 84 19.98 26.12 13.05
N ASP A 85 18.95 26.61 12.37
CA ASP A 85 17.75 25.83 12.13
C ASP A 85 18.06 24.65 11.20
N ARG A 86 17.48 23.48 11.50
CA ARG A 86 17.57 22.29 10.65
C ARG A 86 16.18 21.75 10.35
N LEU A 87 16.00 21.23 9.13
CA LEU A 87 14.82 20.45 8.79
C LEU A 87 14.89 19.09 9.51
N ILE A 88 13.75 18.65 10.03
CA ILE A 88 13.60 17.37 10.71
C ILE A 88 12.62 16.55 9.88
N TRP A 89 13.05 15.38 9.44
CA TRP A 89 12.21 14.38 8.82
C TRP A 89 11.38 13.68 9.90
N GLU A 90 10.09 14.02 9.97
CA GLU A 90 9.13 13.52 10.98
C GLU A 90 9.10 11.98 11.07
N TRP A 91 9.32 11.29 9.95
CA TRP A 91 9.26 9.82 9.88
C TRP A 91 10.63 9.14 10.11
N GLY A 92 11.65 9.90 10.47
CA GLY A 92 12.99 9.42 10.82
C GLY A 92 13.14 9.27 12.33
N LYS A 93 13.84 8.20 12.78
CA LYS A 93 14.06 7.95 14.22
C LYS A 93 14.81 9.09 14.92
N ASP A 94 15.78 9.69 14.23
CA ASP A 94 16.63 10.78 14.74
C ASP A 94 16.33 12.13 14.07
N GLY A 95 15.23 12.19 13.32
CA GLY A 95 14.88 13.35 12.50
C GLY A 95 15.61 13.43 11.15
N ASP A 96 16.40 12.41 10.80
CA ASP A 96 17.13 12.38 9.55
C ASP A 96 16.35 11.67 8.44
N TYR A 97 16.51 12.19 7.22
CA TYR A 97 15.91 11.61 6.03
C TYR A 97 16.68 10.36 5.59
N THR A 98 15.96 9.28 5.29
CA THR A 98 16.50 8.13 4.57
C THR A 98 15.50 7.72 3.50
N VAL A 99 16.00 7.12 2.41
CA VAL A 99 15.13 6.57 1.37
C VAL A 99 14.16 5.54 1.96
N ASN A 100 14.62 4.72 2.91
CA ASN A 100 13.78 3.74 3.59
C ASN A 100 12.65 4.38 4.41
N SER A 101 12.95 5.38 5.25
CA SER A 101 11.92 6.07 6.04
C SER A 101 10.95 6.86 5.15
N CYS A 102 11.41 7.38 4.02
CA CYS A 102 10.54 7.99 3.00
C CYS A 102 9.60 6.96 2.36
N MET A 103 10.12 5.82 1.91
CA MET A 103 9.32 4.75 1.32
C MET A 103 8.26 4.23 2.30
N LEU A 104 8.63 3.99 3.56
CA LEU A 104 7.69 3.58 4.61
C LEU A 104 6.63 4.66 4.89
N ALA A 105 6.99 5.94 4.88
CA ALA A 105 6.03 7.03 5.02
C ALA A 105 5.08 7.12 3.82
N LEU A 106 5.60 6.97 2.60
CA LEU A 106 4.80 6.94 1.37
C LEU A 106 3.87 5.72 1.33
N GLU A 107 4.31 4.56 1.82
CA GLU A 107 3.44 3.40 2.01
C GLU A 107 2.34 3.74 3.02
N ARG A 108 2.67 4.29 4.20
CA ARG A 108 1.65 4.71 5.18
C ARG A 108 0.65 5.72 4.62
N ILE A 109 1.08 6.63 3.76
CA ILE A 109 0.21 7.64 3.14
C ILE A 109 -0.65 7.02 2.03
N ARG A 110 -0.05 6.21 1.14
CA ARG A 110 -0.80 5.48 0.09
C ARG A 110 -1.82 4.53 0.70
N TYR A 111 -1.49 3.96 1.84
CA TYR A 111 -2.26 2.93 2.50
C TYR A 111 -2.84 3.41 3.84
N ALA A 112 -3.10 4.71 3.99
CA ALA A 112 -3.69 5.29 5.20
C ALA A 112 -5.09 4.72 5.57
N GLY A 113 -5.59 3.75 4.79
CA GLY A 113 -6.79 2.96 5.07
C GLY A 113 -6.61 1.45 5.11
N SER A 114 -5.45 0.85 4.83
CA SER A 114 -5.34 -0.62 4.87
C SER A 114 -3.87 -1.12 5.04
N PRO A 115 -3.62 -2.31 5.62
CA PRO A 115 -2.31 -2.66 6.20
C PRO A 115 -1.47 -3.59 5.30
N THR A 116 -0.19 -3.24 5.10
CA THR A 116 0.94 -4.19 4.94
C THR A 116 0.77 -5.34 3.91
N TYR A 117 0.66 -5.04 2.62
CA TYR A 117 0.43 -6.07 1.59
C TYR A 117 1.71 -6.57 0.91
N VAL A 118 2.68 -5.66 0.73
CA VAL A 118 3.94 -5.96 0.02
C VAL A 118 4.84 -6.91 0.83
N THR A 119 4.66 -6.99 2.15
CA THR A 119 5.49 -7.84 3.03
C THR A 119 5.19 -9.33 2.93
N ASN A 120 4.08 -9.73 2.30
CA ASN A 120 3.60 -11.12 2.31
C ASN A 120 3.75 -11.86 0.97
N VAL A 121 4.43 -11.30 -0.02
CA VAL A 121 4.60 -11.93 -1.34
C VAL A 121 5.76 -12.94 -1.35
N TRP A 122 6.87 -12.62 -0.69
CA TRP A 122 8.09 -13.43 -0.68
C TRP A 122 8.07 -14.43 0.47
N LYS A 123 7.29 -15.50 0.33
CA LYS A 123 7.17 -16.55 1.36
C LYS A 123 7.83 -17.87 0.97
N SER A 124 8.36 -17.96 -0.25
CA SER A 124 8.89 -19.18 -0.84
C SER A 124 7.86 -20.34 -0.80
N ILE A 125 6.57 -20.00 -0.89
CA ILE A 125 5.47 -20.97 -0.88
C ILE A 125 5.28 -21.52 -2.30
N CYS A 126 5.55 -20.69 -3.31
CA CYS A 126 5.39 -21.02 -4.71
C CYS A 126 6.68 -20.71 -5.48
N PRO A 127 6.81 -21.19 -6.73
CA PRO A 127 8.00 -20.92 -7.53
C PRO A 127 8.27 -19.42 -7.68
N PRO A 128 9.53 -18.96 -7.68
CA PRO A 128 9.87 -17.52 -7.69
C PRO A 128 9.18 -16.70 -8.79
N LYS A 129 8.93 -17.30 -9.95
CA LYS A 129 8.21 -16.66 -11.06
C LYS A 129 6.77 -16.25 -10.70
N THR A 130 6.06 -17.02 -9.87
CA THR A 130 4.70 -16.68 -9.46
C THR A 130 4.69 -15.59 -8.41
N GLU A 131 5.65 -15.62 -7.47
CA GLU A 131 5.84 -14.57 -6.47
C GLU A 131 6.19 -13.24 -7.14
N MET A 132 7.14 -13.25 -8.09
CA MET A 132 7.49 -12.07 -8.89
C MET A 132 6.30 -11.52 -9.67
N THR A 133 5.50 -12.39 -10.30
CA THR A 133 4.32 -11.95 -11.07
C THR A 133 3.30 -11.28 -10.18
N LEU A 134 3.00 -11.85 -9.01
CA LEU A 134 2.09 -11.24 -8.04
C LEU A 134 2.64 -9.91 -7.51
N TRP A 135 3.94 -9.86 -7.18
CA TRP A 135 4.59 -8.63 -6.72
C TRP A 135 4.47 -7.51 -7.76
N LEU A 136 4.76 -7.81 -9.03
CA LEU A 136 4.58 -6.86 -10.12
C LEU A 136 3.12 -6.43 -10.25
N ALA A 137 2.17 -7.36 -10.14
CA ALA A 137 0.75 -7.06 -10.23
C ALA A 137 0.28 -6.10 -9.13
N LEU A 138 0.71 -6.33 -7.87
CA LEU A 138 0.39 -5.48 -6.72
C LEU A 138 1.02 -4.08 -6.80
N ASN A 139 2.14 -3.94 -7.52
CA ASN A 139 2.85 -2.66 -7.68
C ASN A 139 2.57 -1.96 -9.02
N GLU A 140 1.49 -2.34 -9.72
CA GLU A 140 1.16 -1.84 -11.06
C GLU A 140 2.28 -1.98 -12.10
N GLY A 141 3.17 -2.96 -11.93
CA GLY A 141 4.35 -3.19 -12.76
C GLY A 141 4.14 -4.12 -13.95
N LEU A 142 2.96 -4.75 -14.08
CA LEU A 142 2.65 -5.58 -15.24
C LEU A 142 2.31 -4.75 -16.47
N CYS A 143 2.88 -5.11 -17.62
CA CYS A 143 2.68 -4.44 -18.92
C CYS A 143 1.30 -4.73 -19.55
N THR A 144 0.25 -4.31 -18.86
CA THR A 144 -1.12 -4.33 -19.39
C THR A 144 -1.29 -3.31 -20.51
N ARG A 145 -2.22 -3.53 -21.44
CA ARG A 145 -2.45 -2.58 -22.55
C ARG A 145 -2.84 -1.19 -22.04
N ALA A 146 -3.65 -1.07 -20.99
CA ALA A 146 -3.97 0.24 -20.40
C ALA A 146 -2.71 0.97 -19.88
N PHE A 147 -1.79 0.22 -19.25
CA PHE A 147 -0.50 0.77 -18.81
C PHE A 147 0.37 1.20 -19.99
N LEU A 148 0.43 0.40 -21.05
CA LEU A 148 1.20 0.72 -22.27
C LEU A 148 0.64 1.93 -23.02
N VAL A 149 -0.68 2.09 -23.07
CA VAL A 149 -1.34 3.30 -23.61
C VAL A 149 -0.97 4.53 -22.79
N LYS A 150 -0.99 4.43 -21.45
CA LYS A 150 -0.55 5.51 -20.54
C LYS A 150 0.92 5.90 -20.76
N ARG A 151 1.75 4.98 -21.25
CA ARG A 151 3.15 5.21 -21.61
C ARG A 151 3.37 5.58 -23.07
N HIS A 152 2.30 5.78 -23.85
CA HIS A 152 2.34 6.09 -25.28
C HIS A 152 3.06 5.03 -26.13
N VAL A 153 3.08 3.78 -25.66
CA VAL A 153 3.63 2.63 -26.41
C VAL A 153 2.57 2.05 -27.36
N LEU A 154 1.31 2.06 -26.95
CA LEU A 154 0.15 1.62 -27.75
C LEU A 154 -0.79 2.77 -28.03
N SER A 155 -1.59 2.65 -29.09
CA SER A 155 -2.62 3.63 -29.44
C SER A 155 -3.79 3.55 -28.45
N PRO A 156 -4.53 4.65 -28.19
CA PRO A 156 -5.67 4.65 -27.27
C PRO A 156 -6.78 3.62 -27.59
N GLN A 157 -6.88 3.17 -28.84
CA GLN A 157 -7.87 2.18 -29.28
C GLN A 157 -7.45 0.72 -28.99
N GLU A 158 -6.19 0.50 -28.62
CA GLU A 158 -5.59 -0.82 -28.39
C GLU A 158 -5.58 -1.20 -26.91
N ASP A 159 -6.32 -0.48 -26.07
CA ASP A 159 -6.33 -0.70 -24.62
C ASP A 159 -7.17 -1.91 -24.19
N LYS A 160 -7.90 -2.54 -25.11
CA LYS A 160 -8.88 -3.60 -24.80
C LYS A 160 -8.23 -4.88 -24.27
N CYS A 161 -8.91 -5.49 -23.29
CA CYS A 161 -8.60 -6.79 -22.71
C CYS A 161 -8.52 -7.88 -23.78
N PRO A 162 -7.41 -8.63 -23.88
CA PRO A 162 -7.23 -9.70 -24.86
C PRO A 162 -8.23 -10.86 -24.74
N PHE A 163 -8.81 -11.09 -23.56
CA PHE A 163 -9.73 -12.21 -23.35
C PHE A 163 -11.19 -11.87 -23.65
N CYS A 164 -11.68 -10.71 -23.21
CA CYS A 164 -13.09 -10.35 -23.39
C CYS A 164 -13.32 -9.34 -24.52
N GLU A 165 -12.30 -8.60 -24.94
CA GLU A 165 -12.36 -7.55 -25.97
C GLU A 165 -13.41 -6.45 -25.74
N GLN A 166 -13.97 -6.38 -24.51
CA GLN A 166 -15.07 -5.49 -24.16
C GLN A 166 -14.65 -4.30 -23.29
N HIS A 167 -13.69 -4.51 -22.40
CA HIS A 167 -13.23 -3.51 -21.44
C HIS A 167 -11.74 -3.25 -21.59
N SER A 168 -11.27 -2.11 -21.06
CA SER A 168 -9.85 -1.78 -20.98
C SER A 168 -9.09 -2.83 -20.14
N GLU A 169 -7.91 -3.22 -20.59
CA GLU A 169 -7.00 -4.14 -19.90
C GLU A 169 -6.28 -3.42 -18.76
N SER A 170 -6.97 -3.22 -17.65
CA SER A 170 -6.32 -2.90 -16.37
C SER A 170 -5.88 -4.18 -15.65
N ILE A 171 -4.99 -4.05 -14.66
CA ILE A 171 -4.52 -5.19 -13.84
C ILE A 171 -5.69 -5.87 -13.13
N SER A 172 -6.55 -5.10 -12.46
CA SER A 172 -7.74 -5.65 -11.79
C SER A 172 -8.70 -6.30 -12.80
N HIS A 173 -8.86 -5.72 -13.99
CA HIS A 173 -9.72 -6.34 -15.00
C HIS A 173 -9.16 -7.67 -15.51
N ILE A 174 -7.91 -7.68 -15.99
CA ILE A 174 -7.34 -8.88 -16.60
C ILE A 174 -7.14 -10.02 -15.61
N LEU A 175 -6.91 -9.73 -14.32
CA LEU A 175 -6.67 -10.75 -13.30
C LEU A 175 -7.91 -11.13 -12.47
N LEU A 176 -8.95 -10.30 -12.42
CA LEU A 176 -10.14 -10.53 -11.57
C LEU A 176 -11.46 -10.36 -12.33
N HIS A 177 -11.70 -9.19 -12.91
CA HIS A 177 -13.05 -8.79 -13.36
C HIS A 177 -13.40 -9.21 -14.78
N CYS A 178 -12.43 -9.68 -15.58
CA CYS A 178 -12.71 -10.22 -16.89
C CYS A 178 -13.64 -11.42 -16.76
N GLN A 179 -14.78 -11.41 -17.47
CA GLN A 179 -15.79 -12.46 -17.39
C GLN A 179 -15.24 -13.88 -17.61
N VAL A 180 -14.18 -14.00 -18.41
CA VAL A 180 -13.53 -15.27 -18.70
C VAL A 180 -12.70 -15.75 -17.50
N VAL A 181 -11.98 -14.81 -16.88
CA VAL A 181 -11.14 -15.05 -15.70
C VAL A 181 -11.97 -15.26 -14.44
N TRP A 182 -13.09 -14.54 -14.30
CA TRP A 182 -14.05 -14.74 -13.22
C TRP A 182 -14.56 -16.19 -13.16
N LYS A 183 -14.84 -16.81 -14.32
CA LYS A 183 -15.21 -18.23 -14.40
C LYS A 183 -14.11 -19.16 -13.90
N LEU A 184 -12.84 -18.84 -14.18
CA LEU A 184 -11.70 -19.63 -13.70
C LEU A 184 -11.59 -19.57 -12.17
N TRP A 185 -11.70 -18.38 -11.58
CA TRP A 185 -11.72 -18.21 -10.12
C TRP A 185 -12.85 -19.02 -9.48
N ASN A 186 -14.08 -18.92 -10.00
CA ASN A 186 -15.21 -19.69 -9.48
C ASN A 186 -14.98 -21.19 -9.55
N LYS A 187 -14.46 -21.72 -10.66
CA LYS A 187 -14.17 -23.16 -10.76
C LYS A 187 -13.23 -23.65 -9.65
N ILE A 188 -12.26 -22.85 -9.23
CA ILE A 188 -11.30 -23.23 -8.18
C ILE A 188 -11.91 -23.09 -6.78
N VAL A 189 -12.73 -22.06 -6.58
CA VAL A 189 -13.45 -21.83 -5.31
C VAL A 189 -14.50 -22.92 -5.11
N ASP A 190 -15.27 -23.24 -6.14
CA ASP A 190 -16.24 -24.34 -6.19
C ASP A 190 -15.54 -25.68 -5.98
N TRP A 191 -14.39 -25.91 -6.65
CA TRP A 191 -13.58 -27.10 -6.42
C TRP A 191 -13.19 -27.28 -4.95
N ARG A 192 -12.91 -26.19 -4.22
CA ARG A 192 -12.60 -26.25 -2.78
C ARG A 192 -13.84 -26.39 -1.89
N GLY A 193 -15.05 -26.29 -2.45
CA GLY A 193 -16.31 -26.28 -1.71
C GLY A 193 -16.58 -24.97 -0.99
N LEU A 194 -16.04 -23.85 -1.48
CA LEU A 194 -16.15 -22.53 -0.86
C LEU A 194 -17.13 -21.64 -1.61
N SER A 195 -17.51 -20.52 -1.00
CA SER A 195 -18.28 -19.44 -1.64
C SER A 195 -17.57 -18.12 -1.45
N TRP A 196 -17.59 -17.27 -2.47
CA TRP A 196 -16.83 -16.03 -2.46
C TRP A 196 -17.50 -14.92 -3.29
N VAL A 197 -17.17 -13.69 -2.94
CA VAL A 197 -17.52 -12.46 -3.66
C VAL A 197 -16.23 -11.87 -4.22
N MET A 198 -16.18 -11.64 -5.53
CA MET A 198 -14.98 -11.13 -6.20
C MET A 198 -14.52 -9.80 -5.58
N PRO A 199 -13.24 -9.69 -5.14
CA PRO A 199 -12.67 -8.47 -4.56
C PRO A 199 -12.54 -7.36 -5.60
N TYR A 200 -12.51 -6.10 -5.16
CA TYR A 200 -12.37 -4.96 -6.06
C TYR A 200 -10.99 -4.88 -6.72
N GLY A 201 -9.94 -5.23 -5.98
CA GLY A 201 -8.55 -5.22 -6.45
C GLY A 201 -7.72 -6.40 -5.94
N LEU A 202 -6.47 -6.44 -6.34
CA LEU A 202 -5.52 -7.47 -5.91
C LEU A 202 -5.10 -7.32 -4.43
N ASP A 203 -5.13 -6.11 -3.92
CA ASP A 203 -4.96 -5.78 -2.51
C ASP A 203 -6.06 -6.44 -1.67
N ASP A 204 -7.32 -6.24 -2.05
CA ASP A 204 -8.47 -6.88 -1.44
C ASP A 204 -8.42 -8.41 -1.57
N LEU A 205 -8.00 -8.91 -2.74
CA LEU A 205 -7.78 -10.34 -2.96
C LEU A 205 -6.82 -10.91 -1.92
N GLN A 206 -5.66 -10.27 -1.73
CA GLN A 206 -4.63 -10.75 -0.82
C GLN A 206 -5.13 -10.78 0.64
N CYS A 207 -5.94 -9.79 1.03
CA CYS A 207 -6.55 -9.74 2.37
C CYS A 207 -7.62 -10.83 2.56
N GLN A 208 -8.46 -11.07 1.55
CA GLN A 208 -9.62 -11.94 1.67
C GLN A 208 -9.29 -13.42 1.43
N TRP A 209 -8.32 -13.72 0.57
CA TRP A 209 -8.10 -15.07 0.04
C TRP A 209 -7.89 -16.12 1.14
N LEU A 210 -6.95 -15.87 2.07
CA LEU A 210 -6.71 -16.78 3.19
C LEU A 210 -7.89 -16.87 4.16
N GLY A 211 -8.73 -15.84 4.23
CA GLY A 211 -9.94 -15.80 5.05
C GLY A 211 -11.08 -16.67 4.50
N LEU A 212 -11.00 -17.11 3.24
CA LEU A 212 -11.98 -18.03 2.65
C LEU A 212 -11.91 -19.43 3.27
N LEU A 213 -10.73 -19.89 3.74
CA LEU A 213 -10.66 -21.08 4.58
C LEU A 213 -11.06 -20.72 6.01
N GLN A 214 -12.35 -20.87 6.30
CA GLN A 214 -12.89 -20.79 7.64
C GLN A 214 -12.72 -22.13 8.36
N GLY A 215 -12.48 -22.10 9.68
CA GLY A 215 -12.37 -23.30 10.52
C GLY A 215 -10.93 -23.70 10.86
N ASN A 216 -10.81 -24.86 11.51
CA ASN A 216 -9.54 -25.37 12.03
C ASN A 216 -8.77 -26.13 10.93
N HIS A 217 -8.03 -25.37 10.13
CA HIS A 217 -7.12 -25.92 9.12
C HIS A 217 -5.68 -25.94 9.60
N CYS A 218 -4.95 -26.99 9.24
CA CYS A 218 -3.55 -27.11 9.63
C CYS A 218 -2.68 -26.09 8.86
N LYS A 219 -1.45 -25.87 9.34
CA LYS A 219 -0.51 -24.93 8.70
C LYS A 219 -0.26 -25.28 7.23
N PHE A 220 -0.19 -26.57 6.90
CA PHE A 220 0.04 -27.03 5.54
C PHE A 220 -1.11 -26.66 4.61
N GLU A 221 -2.35 -26.97 4.97
CA GLU A 221 -3.53 -26.62 4.17
C GLU A 221 -3.64 -25.11 3.90
N ARG A 222 -3.42 -24.29 4.94
CA ARG A 222 -3.43 -22.82 4.80
C ARG A 222 -2.32 -22.32 3.87
N THR A 223 -1.16 -22.96 3.93
CA THR A 223 -0.01 -22.63 3.06
C THR A 223 -0.33 -22.99 1.61
N VAL A 224 -0.84 -24.19 1.37
CA VAL A 224 -1.25 -24.65 0.03
C VAL A 224 -2.35 -23.74 -0.53
N TRP A 225 -3.38 -23.41 0.26
CA TRP A 225 -4.41 -22.49 -0.19
C TRP A 225 -3.86 -21.11 -0.53
N GLY A 226 -2.99 -20.56 0.33
CA GLY A 226 -2.29 -19.31 0.04
C GLY A 226 -1.56 -19.35 -1.30
N GLY A 227 -0.92 -20.48 -1.63
CA GLY A 227 -0.24 -20.69 -2.89
C GLY A 227 -1.14 -20.75 -4.13
N PHE A 228 -2.40 -21.19 -4.00
CA PHE A 228 -3.35 -21.18 -5.12
C PHE A 228 -3.59 -19.78 -5.69
N MET A 229 -3.64 -18.74 -4.85
CA MET A 229 -3.76 -17.35 -5.32
C MET A 229 -2.62 -16.97 -6.28
N PHE A 230 -1.37 -17.27 -5.90
CA PHE A 230 -0.18 -16.99 -6.71
C PHE A 230 -0.20 -17.76 -8.02
N ASN A 231 -0.59 -19.04 -7.94
CA ASN A 231 -0.71 -19.92 -9.09
C ASN A 231 -1.75 -19.40 -10.10
N ILE A 232 -2.93 -19.00 -9.62
CA ILE A 232 -4.02 -18.47 -10.46
C ILE A 232 -3.58 -17.20 -11.17
N VAL A 233 -3.04 -16.22 -10.43
CA VAL A 233 -2.56 -14.94 -10.98
C VAL A 233 -1.50 -15.18 -12.05
N TRP A 234 -0.52 -16.04 -11.77
CA TRP A 234 0.52 -16.38 -12.75
C TRP A 234 -0.06 -17.08 -13.99
N THR A 235 -0.97 -18.04 -13.80
CA THR A 235 -1.59 -18.81 -14.89
C THR A 235 -2.38 -17.90 -15.82
N ILE A 236 -3.18 -16.98 -15.29
CA ILE A 236 -3.93 -15.99 -16.07
C ILE A 236 -2.98 -15.11 -16.87
N TRP A 237 -1.94 -14.57 -16.21
CA TRP A 237 -0.95 -13.72 -16.86
C TRP A 237 -0.19 -14.45 -17.97
N ASN A 238 0.18 -15.71 -17.74
CA ASN A 238 0.86 -16.54 -18.71
C ASN A 238 -0.03 -16.86 -19.92
N ALA A 239 -1.30 -17.23 -19.69
CA ALA A 239 -2.28 -17.45 -20.75
C ALA A 239 -2.49 -16.19 -21.60
N ARG A 240 -2.52 -15.01 -20.96
CA ARG A 240 -2.62 -13.72 -21.65
C ARG A 240 -1.39 -13.47 -22.52
N ASN A 241 -0.19 -13.72 -22.02
CA ASN A 241 1.04 -13.51 -22.78
C ASN A 241 1.14 -14.46 -23.98
N ASN A 242 0.79 -15.74 -23.79
CA ASN A 242 0.76 -16.70 -24.89
C ASN A 242 -0.25 -16.28 -25.98
N LEU A 243 -1.41 -15.74 -25.60
CA LEU A 243 -2.38 -15.22 -26.55
C LEU A 243 -1.83 -14.04 -27.36
N ILE A 244 -1.08 -13.14 -26.75
CA ILE A 244 -0.58 -11.93 -27.44
C ILE A 244 0.67 -12.20 -28.27
N PHE A 245 1.62 -12.95 -27.72
CA PHE A 245 2.95 -13.09 -28.30
C PHE A 245 3.09 -14.33 -29.18
N GLU A 246 2.29 -15.36 -28.93
CA GLU A 246 2.35 -16.65 -29.63
C GLU A 246 1.05 -16.97 -30.41
N ASP A 247 0.06 -16.05 -30.39
CA ASP A 247 -1.28 -16.24 -30.97
C ASP A 247 -1.99 -17.52 -30.49
N GLN A 248 -1.65 -17.98 -29.28
CA GLN A 248 -2.21 -19.20 -28.69
C GLN A 248 -3.51 -18.90 -27.95
N LYS A 249 -4.64 -19.30 -28.54
CA LYS A 249 -5.95 -19.14 -27.89
C LYS A 249 -6.06 -20.01 -26.63
N PRO A 250 -6.51 -19.46 -25.50
CA PRO A 250 -6.61 -20.20 -24.25
C PRO A 250 -7.70 -21.27 -24.32
N ILE A 251 -7.32 -22.54 -24.15
CA ILE A 251 -8.24 -23.64 -23.89
C ILE A 251 -8.40 -23.75 -22.37
N TRP A 252 -9.52 -23.25 -21.84
CA TRP A 252 -9.68 -23.05 -20.40
C TRP A 252 -9.69 -24.33 -19.57
N GLU A 253 -10.11 -25.46 -20.15
CA GLU A 253 -10.04 -26.76 -19.50
C GLU A 253 -8.59 -27.22 -19.34
N ASP A 254 -7.76 -27.05 -20.38
CA ASP A 254 -6.33 -27.36 -20.33
C ASP A 254 -5.61 -26.43 -19.37
N ILE A 255 -5.96 -25.14 -19.34
CA ILE A 255 -5.39 -24.17 -18.40
C ILE A 255 -5.72 -24.56 -16.96
N LEU A 256 -6.97 -24.95 -16.69
CA LEU A 256 -7.38 -25.40 -15.36
C LEU A 256 -6.63 -26.68 -14.97
N TRP A 257 -6.53 -27.65 -15.87
CA TRP A 257 -5.74 -28.86 -15.67
C TRP A 257 -4.27 -28.55 -15.33
N LEU A 258 -3.63 -27.72 -16.14
CA LEU A 258 -2.23 -27.31 -15.95
C LEU A 258 -2.02 -26.56 -14.64
N LEU A 259 -3.00 -25.77 -14.19
CA LEU A 259 -2.97 -25.10 -12.89
C LEU A 259 -2.86 -26.10 -11.74
N PHE A 260 -3.63 -27.20 -11.77
CA PHE A 260 -3.54 -28.25 -10.76
C PHE A 260 -2.28 -29.11 -10.88
N CYS A 261 -1.81 -29.38 -12.10
CA CYS A 261 -0.51 -30.03 -12.30
C CYS A 261 0.63 -29.19 -11.72
N PHE A 262 0.60 -27.89 -11.98
CA PHE A 262 1.57 -26.95 -11.44
C PHE A 262 1.44 -26.86 -9.92
N ALA A 263 0.21 -26.87 -9.38
CA ALA A 263 -0.07 -26.97 -7.94
C ALA A 263 0.60 -28.18 -7.29
N ALA A 264 0.34 -29.38 -7.80
CA ALA A 264 0.97 -30.60 -7.29
C ALA A 264 2.51 -30.52 -7.35
N GLY A 265 3.06 -29.94 -8.42
CA GLY A 265 4.49 -29.75 -8.58
C GLY A 265 5.13 -28.91 -7.47
N TRP A 266 4.58 -27.74 -7.16
CA TRP A 266 5.15 -26.90 -6.10
C TRP A 266 4.78 -27.36 -4.69
N ILE A 267 3.63 -28.01 -4.48
CA ILE A 267 3.29 -28.64 -3.20
C ILE A 267 4.32 -29.73 -2.84
N ARG A 268 4.76 -30.54 -3.83
CA ARG A 268 5.85 -31.50 -3.64
C ARG A 268 7.19 -30.86 -3.29
N ASN A 269 7.46 -29.66 -3.79
CA ASN A 269 8.66 -28.92 -3.39
C ASN A 269 8.54 -28.38 -1.95
N LEU A 270 7.33 -28.06 -1.47
CA LEU A 270 7.10 -27.71 -0.07
C LEU A 270 7.24 -28.93 0.86
N ASN A 271 6.76 -30.09 0.41
CA ASN A 271 6.92 -31.34 1.13
C ASN A 271 7.10 -32.50 0.16
N SER A 272 8.30 -33.09 0.15
CA SER A 272 8.66 -34.20 -0.74
C SER A 272 7.83 -35.46 -0.53
N SER A 273 7.18 -35.60 0.63
CA SER A 273 6.31 -36.73 0.96
C SER A 273 4.88 -36.56 0.42
N PHE A 274 4.56 -35.47 -0.28
CA PHE A 274 3.25 -35.28 -0.90
C PHE A 274 3.09 -36.13 -2.18
N TRP A 275 2.35 -37.25 -2.08
CA TRP A 275 2.24 -38.22 -3.18
C TRP A 275 1.16 -37.89 -4.23
N TYR A 276 0.14 -37.08 -3.88
CA TYR A 276 -0.94 -36.75 -4.82
C TYR A 276 -0.44 -36.03 -6.06
N THR A 277 -1.01 -36.40 -7.21
CA THR A 277 -0.71 -35.84 -8.53
C THR A 277 -1.62 -34.65 -8.83
N GLY A 278 -1.32 -33.93 -9.93
CA GLY A 278 -2.25 -32.93 -10.46
C GLY A 278 -3.62 -33.52 -10.80
N ALA A 279 -3.66 -34.80 -11.22
CA ALA A 279 -4.91 -35.50 -11.50
C ALA A 279 -5.76 -35.71 -10.24
N ASP A 280 -5.11 -36.09 -9.15
CA ASP A 280 -5.78 -36.32 -7.88
C ASP A 280 -6.33 -35.00 -7.34
N LEU A 281 -5.50 -33.94 -7.34
CA LEU A 281 -5.93 -32.60 -6.96
C LEU A 281 -7.10 -32.11 -7.82
N TYR A 282 -7.01 -32.22 -9.15
CA TYR A 282 -8.07 -31.79 -10.06
C TYR A 282 -9.41 -32.47 -9.76
N ARG A 283 -9.39 -33.75 -9.36
CA ARG A 283 -10.60 -34.56 -9.10
C ARG A 283 -11.16 -34.37 -7.70
N ASN A 284 -10.31 -34.19 -6.68
CA ASN A 284 -10.75 -34.10 -5.30
C ASN A 284 -9.89 -33.13 -4.49
N HIS A 285 -10.52 -32.09 -3.94
CA HIS A 285 -9.84 -31.14 -3.05
C HIS A 285 -9.44 -31.74 -1.70
N GLU A 286 -10.10 -32.82 -1.25
CA GLU A 286 -9.81 -33.48 0.02
C GLU A 286 -8.45 -34.16 0.06
N CYS A 287 -7.76 -34.32 -1.09
CA CYS A 287 -6.38 -34.80 -1.14
C CYS A 287 -5.45 -33.98 -0.23
N ILE A 288 -5.68 -32.66 -0.11
CA ILE A 288 -4.84 -31.79 0.72
C ILE A 288 -5.11 -32.05 2.20
N SER A 289 -6.39 -32.13 2.59
CA SER A 289 -6.78 -32.40 3.98
C SER A 289 -6.40 -33.80 4.42
N ALA A 290 -6.65 -34.81 3.57
CA ALA A 290 -6.37 -36.22 3.83
C ALA A 290 -4.87 -36.50 3.98
N TRP A 291 -4.01 -35.78 3.26
CA TRP A 291 -2.56 -35.90 3.43
C TRP A 291 -2.07 -35.27 4.75
N SER A 292 -2.76 -34.24 5.23
CA SER A 292 -2.34 -33.45 6.40
C SER A 292 -2.94 -33.89 7.74
N ALA A 293 -3.83 -34.89 7.71
CA ALA A 293 -4.44 -35.53 8.86
C ALA A 293 -3.49 -36.57 9.48
#